data_AF-A0A7C0YMX0-F1
#
_entry.id   AF-A0A7C0YMX0-F1
#
_cell.length_a   1.000
_cell.length_b   1.000
_cell.length_c   1.000
_cell.angle_alpha   90.00
_cell.angle_beta   90.00
_cell.angle_gamma   90.00
#
_symmetry.space_group_name_H-M   'P 1'
#
loop_
_entity.id
_entity.type
_entity.pdbx_description
1 polymer ?
#
loop_
_entity_poly.entity_id
_entity_poly.type
_entity_poly.pdbx_seq_one_letter_code
_entity_poly.pdbx_strand_id
1 'polypeptide(L)'
;MKIEDYFKKLEDEGKRAYAAAKEARAAGIDPDFEPEIPLAIDLAERVESLVGPEGIAQKIRRAVNEHGREEASLIIAKQIAGNSSLSEEEAAEQGLRTALAILTEGVVAAPMEGIVKVSVKENHDGSRYLAVYFAGPIRSAGGSAQALAVLTADYLRQALGLSAYVPTAEEVERLVEEADLYNSEAARLQYLPSPAEIRTACENIPVEVTGEGTDRVEVSGYRNLPRVETNQLRGGAVLVLAEGVLQKAPKIAKFVDKLQIKGWEWLSDIKKDKPAGDDCKNEKKTVHKYIRDVIA
;
A
#
# COMPACT_ATOMS: atom_id res chain seq x y z
N MET A 1 21.26 35.28 -8.43
CA MET A 1 21.65 34.08 -7.65
C MET A 1 21.39 32.89 -8.55
N LYS A 2 22.39 32.04 -8.81
CA LYS A 2 22.15 30.80 -9.57
C LYS A 2 21.32 29.86 -8.70
N ILE A 3 20.52 28.99 -9.31
CA ILE A 3 19.68 28.04 -8.57
C ILE A 3 20.53 27.15 -7.64
N GLU A 4 21.76 26.83 -8.08
CA GLU A 4 22.74 26.06 -7.32
C GLU A 4 23.17 26.80 -6.04
N ASP A 5 23.44 28.10 -6.12
CA ASP A 5 23.82 28.92 -4.96
C ASP A 5 22.67 29.01 -3.94
N TYR A 6 21.43 29.04 -4.43
CA TYR A 6 20.24 29.06 -3.59
C TYR A 6 20.09 27.75 -2.80
N PHE A 7 20.14 26.61 -3.48
CA PHE A 7 20.06 25.30 -2.82
C PHE A 7 21.22 25.09 -1.85
N LYS A 8 22.43 25.47 -2.22
CA LYS A 8 23.59 25.40 -1.32
C LYS A 8 23.39 26.21 -0.05
N LYS A 9 22.86 27.43 -0.16
CA LYS A 9 22.55 28.27 1.01
C LYS A 9 21.55 27.57 1.95
N LEU A 10 20.47 27.01 1.40
CA LEU A 10 19.47 26.29 2.20
C LEU A 10 20.06 25.05 2.86
N GLU A 11 20.90 24.29 2.16
CA GLU A 11 21.57 23.11 2.69
C GLU A 11 22.52 23.47 3.84
N ASP A 12 23.33 24.53 3.68
CA ASP A 12 24.25 25.01 4.71
C ASP A 12 23.50 25.52 5.96
N GLU A 13 22.36 26.21 5.78
CA GLU A 13 21.49 26.63 6.88
C GLU A 13 20.81 25.45 7.58
N GLY A 14 20.33 24.47 6.82
CA GLY A 14 19.74 23.24 7.35
C GLY A 14 20.74 22.42 8.18
N LYS A 15 21.96 22.22 7.65
CA LYS A 15 23.06 21.54 8.36
C LYS A 15 23.43 22.23 9.67
N ARG A 16 23.44 23.57 9.68
CA ARG A 16 23.71 24.36 10.89
C ARG A 16 22.64 24.14 11.97
N ALA A 17 21.37 24.16 11.59
CA ALA A 17 20.26 23.90 12.50
C ALA A 17 20.31 22.45 13.05
N TYR A 18 20.64 21.49 12.18
CA TYR A 18 20.75 20.08 12.57
C TYR A 18 21.91 19.83 13.56
N ALA A 19 23.05 20.50 13.36
CA ALA A 19 24.18 20.42 14.30
C ALA A 19 23.79 20.92 15.70
N ALA A 20 23.08 22.06 15.78
CA ALA A 20 22.57 22.57 17.05
C ALA A 20 21.57 21.60 17.72
N ALA A 21 20.70 20.95 16.93
CA ALA A 21 19.78 19.93 17.45
C ALA A 21 20.53 18.71 17.99
N LYS A 22 21.60 18.27 17.31
CA LYS A 22 22.44 17.15 17.76
C LYS A 22 23.15 17.45 19.08
N GLU A 23 23.71 18.64 19.23
CA GLU A 23 24.31 19.09 20.49
C GLU A 23 23.29 19.10 21.64
N ALA A 24 22.07 19.57 21.38
CA ALA A 24 21.00 19.57 22.37
C ALA A 24 20.54 18.15 22.77
N ARG A 25 20.31 17.26 21.79
CA ARG A 25 19.88 15.87 22.03
C ARG A 25 20.94 15.06 22.79
N ALA A 26 22.23 15.30 22.51
CA ALA A 26 23.33 14.65 23.22
C ALA A 26 23.36 14.93 24.74
N ALA A 27 22.66 15.96 25.23
CA ALA A 27 22.53 16.22 26.66
C ALA A 27 21.66 15.18 27.40
N GLY A 28 20.94 14.31 26.68
CA GLY A 28 20.18 13.20 27.26
C GLY A 28 18.92 13.61 28.02
N ILE A 29 18.33 14.75 27.66
CA ILE A 29 17.12 15.29 28.28
C ILE A 29 15.84 14.77 27.58
N ASP A 30 15.94 14.51 26.27
CA ASP A 30 14.85 14.08 25.40
C ASP A 30 14.82 12.54 25.23
N PRO A 31 13.75 11.96 24.63
CA PRO A 31 13.61 10.51 24.48
C PRO A 31 14.73 9.80 23.71
N ASP A 32 15.44 10.51 22.85
CA ASP A 32 16.56 10.01 22.05
C ASP A 32 17.75 10.98 22.12
N PHE A 33 18.96 10.43 22.03
CA PHE A 33 20.23 11.15 22.05
C PHE A 33 20.60 11.73 20.68
N GLU A 34 19.92 11.35 19.61
CA GLU A 34 20.09 11.88 18.27
C GLU A 34 18.81 12.54 17.75
N PRO A 35 18.88 13.48 16.77
CA PRO A 35 17.68 14.03 16.16
C PRO A 35 16.89 12.98 15.38
N GLU A 36 15.62 12.78 15.75
CA GLU A 36 14.72 11.76 15.17
C GLU A 36 14.25 12.05 13.73
N ILE A 37 14.55 13.24 13.18
CA ILE A 37 14.20 13.63 11.80
C ILE A 37 15.47 13.59 10.94
N PRO A 38 15.72 12.54 10.15
CA PRO A 38 16.93 12.47 9.34
C PRO A 38 16.91 13.50 8.19
N LEU A 39 18.08 14.02 7.83
CA LEU A 39 18.25 14.81 6.61
C LEU A 39 18.34 13.86 5.41
N ALA A 40 17.59 14.14 4.35
CA ALA A 40 17.65 13.40 3.09
C ALA A 40 17.66 14.37 1.91
N ILE A 41 18.55 14.14 0.94
CA ILE A 41 18.75 15.02 -0.21
C ILE A 41 17.71 14.73 -1.29
N ASP A 42 17.38 13.46 -1.52
CA ASP A 42 16.48 13.05 -2.58
C ASP A 42 15.54 11.89 -2.17
N LEU A 43 14.73 11.45 -3.13
CA LEU A 43 13.81 10.33 -2.98
C LEU A 43 14.51 9.08 -2.44
N ALA A 44 15.67 8.75 -2.99
CA ALA A 44 16.33 7.48 -2.72
C ALA A 44 16.85 7.44 -1.29
N GLU A 45 17.43 8.55 -0.81
CA GLU A 45 17.86 8.70 0.58
C GLU A 45 16.68 8.75 1.55
N ARG A 46 15.55 9.37 1.16
CA ARG A 46 14.32 9.33 1.98
C ARG A 46 13.83 7.90 2.17
N VAL A 47 13.80 7.09 1.10
CA VAL A 47 13.38 5.70 1.17
C VAL A 47 14.34 4.90 2.06
N GLU A 48 15.64 5.02 1.84
CA GLU A 48 16.65 4.33 2.65
C GLU A 48 16.57 4.71 4.13
N SER A 49 16.40 5.99 4.44
CA SER A 49 16.29 6.46 5.83
C SER A 49 14.99 6.02 6.49
N LEU A 50 13.90 5.91 5.71
CA LEU A 50 12.57 5.60 6.24
C LEU A 50 12.38 4.10 6.49
N VAL A 51 12.79 3.26 5.54
CA VAL A 51 12.51 1.82 5.58
C VAL A 51 13.73 0.96 5.28
N GLY A 52 14.86 1.54 4.87
CA GLY A 52 16.03 0.78 4.42
C GLY A 52 15.76 -0.04 3.15
N PRO A 53 16.54 -1.12 2.90
CA PRO A 53 17.74 -1.50 3.66
C PRO A 53 18.93 -0.57 3.36
N GLU A 54 19.98 -0.63 4.18
CA GLU A 54 21.19 0.18 4.00
C GLU A 54 21.83 -0.03 2.62
N GLY A 55 22.25 1.07 1.98
CA GLY A 55 22.84 1.10 0.64
C GLY A 55 21.84 0.99 -0.50
N ILE A 56 20.52 0.96 -0.24
CA ILE A 56 19.51 0.84 -1.29
C ILE A 56 19.36 2.11 -2.13
N ALA A 57 19.69 3.30 -1.60
CA ALA A 57 19.46 4.56 -2.30
C ALA A 57 20.16 4.61 -3.67
N GLN A 58 21.39 4.11 -3.78
CA GLN A 58 22.11 4.12 -5.06
C GLN A 58 21.39 3.25 -6.11
N LYS A 59 20.82 2.11 -5.71
CA LYS A 59 20.08 1.21 -6.59
C LYS A 59 18.75 1.82 -7.00
N ILE A 60 18.03 2.43 -6.06
CA ILE A 60 16.78 3.15 -6.33
C ILE A 60 17.03 4.27 -7.34
N ARG A 61 18.07 5.08 -7.13
CA ARG A 61 18.40 6.22 -8.00
C ARG A 61 18.65 5.77 -9.44
N ARG A 62 19.39 4.68 -9.64
CA ARG A 62 19.62 4.09 -10.97
C ARG A 62 18.32 3.56 -11.58
N ALA A 63 17.59 2.72 -10.84
CA ALA A 63 16.36 2.10 -11.35
C ALA A 63 15.29 3.14 -11.72
N VAL A 64 15.11 4.18 -10.90
CA VAL A 64 14.13 5.25 -11.17
C VAL A 64 14.50 6.05 -12.42
N ASN A 65 15.80 6.35 -12.61
CA ASN A 65 16.26 7.07 -13.80
C ASN A 65 16.10 6.24 -15.09
N GLU A 66 16.26 4.93 -15.01
CA GLU A 66 16.20 4.03 -16.18
C GLU A 66 14.76 3.61 -16.53
N HIS A 67 13.93 3.30 -15.53
CA HIS A 67 12.64 2.65 -15.71
C HIS A 67 11.43 3.49 -15.26
N GLY A 68 11.66 4.60 -14.57
CA GLY A 68 10.63 5.33 -13.86
C GLY A 68 10.22 4.64 -12.55
N ARG A 69 9.42 5.35 -11.75
CA ARG A 69 9.18 5.02 -10.34
C ARG A 69 8.45 3.70 -10.12
N GLU A 70 7.38 3.44 -10.88
CA GLU A 70 6.53 2.27 -10.66
C GLU A 70 7.20 0.95 -11.09
N GLU A 71 8.01 0.98 -12.14
CA GLU A 71 8.78 -0.19 -12.54
C GLU A 71 10.01 -0.37 -11.64
N ALA A 72 10.67 0.73 -11.25
CA ALA A 72 11.76 0.69 -10.28
C ALA A 72 11.33 0.10 -8.93
N SER A 73 10.13 0.41 -8.43
CA SER A 73 9.66 -0.15 -7.16
C SER A 73 9.57 -1.68 -7.21
N LEU A 74 9.12 -2.26 -8.34
CA LEU A 74 9.02 -3.71 -8.51
C LEU A 74 10.40 -4.37 -8.65
N ILE A 75 11.31 -3.75 -9.42
CA ILE A 75 12.69 -4.23 -9.60
C ILE A 75 13.40 -4.26 -8.24
N ILE A 76 13.32 -3.17 -7.47
CA ILE A 76 13.95 -3.06 -6.16
C ILE A 76 13.33 -4.04 -5.17
N ALA A 77 12.00 -4.18 -5.14
CA ALA A 77 11.33 -5.16 -4.28
C ALA A 77 11.85 -6.57 -4.51
N LYS A 78 11.91 -7.01 -5.78
CA LYS A 78 12.41 -8.34 -6.14
C LYS A 78 13.90 -8.51 -5.84
N GLN A 79 14.71 -7.47 -6.05
CA GLN A 79 16.11 -7.52 -5.69
C GLN A 79 16.31 -7.74 -4.18
N ILE A 80 15.50 -7.08 -3.35
CA ILE A 80 15.53 -7.26 -1.90
C ILE A 80 15.07 -8.67 -1.52
N ALA A 81 13.98 -9.15 -2.11
CA ALA A 81 13.45 -10.48 -1.84
C ALA A 81 14.39 -11.62 -2.26
N GLY A 82 15.26 -11.38 -3.23
CA GLY A 82 16.31 -12.33 -3.62
C GLY A 82 17.50 -12.40 -2.65
N ASN A 83 17.52 -11.60 -1.58
CA ASN A 83 18.59 -11.65 -0.59
C ASN A 83 18.42 -12.86 0.35
N SER A 84 19.31 -13.85 0.22
CA SER A 84 19.26 -15.10 0.97
C SER A 84 19.58 -14.99 2.46
N SER A 85 19.93 -13.81 2.97
CA SER A 85 20.23 -13.60 4.39
C SER A 85 18.99 -13.38 5.26
N LEU A 86 17.82 -13.20 4.66
CA LEU A 86 16.54 -12.95 5.33
C LEU A 86 15.62 -14.16 5.19
N SER A 87 14.69 -14.34 6.14
CA SER A 87 13.57 -15.27 5.94
C SER A 87 12.65 -14.81 4.80
N GLU A 88 11.83 -15.73 4.26
CA GLU A 88 10.86 -15.41 3.19
C GLU A 88 9.95 -14.24 3.60
N GLU A 89 9.50 -14.21 4.87
CA GLU A 89 8.64 -13.16 5.44
C GLU A 89 9.37 -11.82 5.54
N GLU A 90 10.56 -11.80 6.14
CA GLU A 90 11.37 -10.57 6.29
C GLU A 90 11.76 -9.99 4.92
N ALA A 91 12.12 -10.85 3.96
CA ALA A 91 12.50 -10.44 2.62
C ALA A 91 11.30 -9.85 1.86
N ALA A 92 10.13 -10.48 1.97
CA ALA A 92 8.89 -9.97 1.39
C ALA A 92 8.46 -8.65 2.05
N GLU A 93 8.51 -8.56 3.38
CA GLU A 93 8.16 -7.36 4.12
C GLU A 93 9.07 -6.19 3.75
N GLN A 94 10.39 -6.38 3.81
CA GLN A 94 11.36 -5.35 3.45
C GLN A 94 11.18 -4.91 2.00
N GLY A 95 10.99 -5.86 1.07
CA GLY A 95 10.73 -5.57 -0.33
C GLY A 95 9.47 -4.74 -0.54
N LEU A 96 8.38 -5.09 0.15
CA LEU A 96 7.09 -4.42 0.05
C LEU A 96 7.12 -3.01 0.66
N ARG A 97 7.71 -2.83 1.84
CA ARG A 97 7.89 -1.52 2.49
C ARG A 97 8.73 -0.60 1.61
N THR A 98 9.84 -1.09 1.08
CA THR A 98 10.72 -0.33 0.18
C THR A 98 9.99 0.09 -1.09
N ALA A 99 9.26 -0.84 -1.72
CA ALA A 99 8.46 -0.53 -2.90
C ALA A 99 7.39 0.54 -2.65
N LEU A 100 6.64 0.39 -1.55
CA LEU A 100 5.61 1.34 -1.17
C LEU A 100 6.22 2.73 -0.89
N ALA A 101 7.37 2.79 -0.24
CA ALA A 101 8.10 4.03 0.00
C ALA A 101 8.57 4.71 -1.29
N ILE A 102 9.06 3.94 -2.27
CA ILE A 102 9.40 4.47 -3.60
C ILE A 102 8.15 5.07 -4.25
N LEU A 103 7.03 4.34 -4.26
CA LEU A 103 5.77 4.75 -4.89
C LEU A 103 5.16 6.01 -4.28
N THR A 104 5.30 6.18 -2.96
CA THR A 104 4.79 7.34 -2.20
C THR A 104 5.84 8.42 -2.01
N GLU A 105 6.97 8.35 -2.71
CA GLU A 105 8.08 9.30 -2.66
C GLU A 105 8.76 9.48 -1.29
N GLY A 106 8.50 8.56 -0.36
CA GLY A 106 8.95 8.63 1.03
C GLY A 106 8.38 9.82 1.80
N VAL A 107 7.20 10.34 1.42
CA VAL A 107 6.59 11.53 2.06
C VAL A 107 5.38 11.20 2.95
N VAL A 108 5.01 9.92 3.06
CA VAL A 108 3.86 9.46 3.87
C VAL A 108 4.30 8.32 4.78
N ALA A 109 3.58 8.15 5.90
CA ALA A 109 3.90 7.12 6.90
C ALA A 109 3.48 5.69 6.48
N ALA A 110 2.71 5.54 5.40
CA ALA A 110 2.15 4.25 4.98
C ALA A 110 3.16 3.08 4.82
N PRO A 111 4.41 3.27 4.35
CA PRO A 111 5.41 2.20 4.33
C PRO A 111 5.78 1.66 5.71
N MET A 112 5.67 2.48 6.76
CA MET A 112 5.98 2.12 8.15
C MET A 112 4.72 1.68 8.90
N GLU A 113 3.67 2.50 8.86
CA GLU A 113 2.47 2.32 9.68
C GLU A 113 1.30 1.66 8.93
N GLY A 114 1.34 1.65 7.59
CA GLY A 114 0.27 1.09 6.77
C GLY A 114 0.41 -0.41 6.53
N ILE A 115 1.64 -0.95 6.59
CA ILE A 115 1.93 -2.38 6.55
C ILE A 115 2.37 -2.77 7.96
N VAL A 116 1.57 -3.60 8.63
CA VAL A 116 1.87 -4.09 9.98
C VAL A 116 2.94 -5.17 9.91
N LYS A 117 2.70 -6.18 9.08
CA LYS A 117 3.61 -7.31 8.84
C LYS A 117 3.27 -8.02 7.52
N VAL A 118 4.20 -8.83 7.05
CA VAL A 118 3.96 -9.82 5.99
C VAL A 118 4.16 -11.22 6.56
N SER A 119 3.28 -12.17 6.21
CA SER A 119 3.37 -13.54 6.69
C SER A 119 3.16 -14.56 5.57
N VAL A 120 3.76 -15.74 5.73
CA VAL A 120 3.54 -16.89 4.87
C VAL A 120 2.56 -17.83 5.56
N LYS A 121 1.42 -18.07 4.92
CA LYS A 121 0.32 -18.90 5.44
C LYS A 121 0.05 -20.07 4.48
N GLU A 122 -0.82 -20.99 4.89
CA GLU A 122 -1.16 -22.19 4.13
C GLU A 122 -2.61 -22.19 3.65
N ASN A 123 -2.81 -22.57 2.39
CA ASN A 123 -4.11 -22.88 1.81
C ASN A 123 -4.60 -24.25 2.33
N HIS A 124 -5.86 -24.57 2.07
CA HIS A 124 -6.45 -25.87 2.44
C HIS A 124 -5.74 -27.08 1.83
N ASP A 125 -5.08 -26.91 0.67
CA ASP A 125 -4.30 -27.94 0.01
C ASP A 125 -2.86 -28.05 0.55
N GLY A 126 -2.51 -27.27 1.57
CA GLY A 126 -1.17 -27.18 2.16
C GLY A 126 -0.19 -26.31 1.37
N SER A 127 -0.61 -25.69 0.26
CA SER A 127 0.25 -24.78 -0.48
C SER A 127 0.47 -23.48 0.29
N ARG A 128 1.72 -22.99 0.29
CA ARG A 128 2.10 -21.76 1.00
C ARG A 128 1.83 -20.52 0.15
N TYR A 129 1.23 -19.48 0.72
CA TYR A 129 0.91 -18.22 0.05
C TYR A 129 1.31 -17.02 0.93
N LEU A 130 1.30 -15.81 0.34
CA LEU A 130 1.67 -14.57 1.04
C LEU A 130 0.44 -13.80 1.54
N ALA A 131 0.47 -13.40 2.80
CA ALA A 131 -0.53 -12.55 3.45
C ALA A 131 0.08 -11.22 3.88
N VAL A 132 -0.61 -10.11 3.58
CA VAL A 132 -0.17 -8.76 3.94
C VAL A 132 -1.15 -8.17 4.93
N TYR A 133 -0.66 -7.79 6.11
CA TYR A 133 -1.45 -7.18 7.16
C TYR A 133 -1.39 -5.67 7.00
N PHE A 134 -2.49 -5.07 6.54
CA PHE A 134 -2.62 -3.62 6.40
C PHE A 134 -3.31 -2.99 7.62
N ALA A 135 -2.92 -1.77 7.96
CA ALA A 135 -3.56 -0.96 9.00
C ALA A 135 -4.15 0.34 8.44
N GLY A 136 -5.02 1.00 9.21
CA GLY A 136 -5.71 2.23 8.82
C GLY A 136 -4.82 3.34 8.22
N PRO A 137 -3.59 3.59 8.71
CA PRO A 137 -2.68 4.58 8.13
C PRO A 137 -2.35 4.36 6.66
N ILE A 138 -2.58 3.16 6.09
CA ILE A 138 -2.46 2.87 4.67
C ILE A 138 -3.33 3.79 3.79
N ARG A 139 -4.39 4.40 4.36
CA ARG A 139 -5.21 5.41 3.66
C ARG A 139 -4.40 6.60 3.16
N SER A 140 -3.38 7.00 3.91
CA SER A 140 -2.50 8.14 3.58
C SER A 140 -1.67 7.92 2.32
N ALA A 141 -1.40 6.67 1.93
CA ALA A 141 -0.69 6.35 0.69
C ALA A 141 -1.49 6.75 -0.56
N GLY A 142 -2.82 6.81 -0.43
CA GLY A 142 -3.76 6.95 -1.53
C GLY A 142 -3.95 5.67 -2.34
N GLY A 143 -5.12 5.56 -2.99
CA GLY A 143 -5.55 4.33 -3.66
C GLY A 143 -4.60 3.77 -4.72
N SER A 144 -3.82 4.61 -5.42
CA SER A 144 -2.86 4.11 -6.42
C SER A 144 -1.72 3.32 -5.76
N ALA A 145 -1.17 3.83 -4.66
CA ALA A 145 -0.08 3.18 -3.95
C ALA A 145 -0.57 1.92 -3.22
N GLN A 146 -1.78 1.97 -2.64
CA GLN A 146 -2.44 0.79 -2.06
C GLN A 146 -2.55 -0.37 -3.06
N ALA A 147 -3.09 -0.10 -4.25
CA ALA A 147 -3.28 -1.14 -5.24
C ALA A 147 -1.95 -1.67 -5.80
N LEU A 148 -0.96 -0.79 -6.00
CA LEU A 148 0.38 -1.20 -6.40
C LEU A 148 1.11 -1.99 -5.29
N ALA A 149 0.79 -1.78 -4.02
CA ALA A 149 1.31 -2.62 -2.92
C ALA A 149 0.80 -4.06 -3.07
N VAL A 150 -0.48 -4.26 -3.37
CA VAL A 150 -1.04 -5.62 -3.61
C VAL A 150 -0.37 -6.27 -4.83
N LEU A 151 -0.20 -5.52 -5.92
CA LEU A 151 0.51 -6.00 -7.11
C LEU A 151 1.98 -6.35 -6.82
N THR A 152 2.65 -5.55 -5.98
CA THR A 152 4.02 -5.82 -5.55
C THR A 152 4.09 -7.06 -4.68
N ALA A 153 3.15 -7.26 -3.76
CA ALA A 153 3.06 -8.48 -2.95
C ALA A 153 2.87 -9.73 -3.82
N ASP A 154 2.07 -9.64 -4.88
CA ASP A 154 1.96 -10.70 -5.89
C ASP A 154 3.29 -10.95 -6.62
N TYR A 155 4.01 -9.90 -7.00
CA TYR A 155 5.32 -10.06 -7.62
C TYR A 155 6.34 -10.72 -6.68
N LEU A 156 6.32 -10.36 -5.40
CA LEU A 156 7.19 -10.89 -4.36
C LEU A 156 6.90 -12.37 -4.08
N ARG A 157 5.62 -12.76 -3.92
CA ARG A 157 5.25 -14.16 -3.67
C ARG A 157 5.69 -15.07 -4.83
N GLN A 158 5.59 -14.60 -6.07
CA GLN A 158 6.09 -15.33 -7.25
C GLN A 158 7.62 -15.46 -7.24
N ALA A 159 8.33 -14.38 -6.88
CA ALA A 159 9.79 -14.41 -6.77
C ALA A 159 10.28 -15.37 -5.68
N LEU A 160 9.50 -15.55 -4.60
CA LEU A 160 9.76 -16.47 -3.49
C LEU A 160 9.23 -17.89 -3.74
N GLY A 161 8.60 -18.15 -4.89
CA GLY A 161 8.06 -19.49 -5.20
C GLY A 161 6.82 -19.88 -4.40
N LEU A 162 6.08 -18.90 -3.86
CA LEU A 162 4.83 -19.09 -3.13
C LEU A 162 3.64 -19.18 -4.09
N SER A 163 2.69 -20.05 -3.74
CA SER A 163 1.43 -20.23 -4.45
C SER A 163 0.51 -19.02 -4.32
N ALA A 164 -0.52 -18.97 -5.18
CA ALA A 164 -1.58 -17.99 -5.03
C ALA A 164 -2.44 -18.30 -3.80
N TYR A 165 -2.91 -17.26 -3.14
CA TYR A 165 -3.95 -17.36 -2.12
C TYR A 165 -5.25 -17.88 -2.73
N VAL A 166 -5.88 -18.85 -2.05
CA VAL A 166 -7.20 -19.38 -2.41
C VAL A 166 -8.15 -19.12 -1.24
N PRO A 167 -9.07 -18.15 -1.33
CA PRO A 167 -9.99 -17.84 -0.25
C PRO A 167 -11.08 -18.90 -0.11
N THR A 168 -11.62 -19.06 1.10
CA THR A 168 -12.88 -19.75 1.33
C THR A 168 -14.07 -18.85 1.04
N ALA A 169 -15.24 -19.43 0.77
CA ALA A 169 -16.48 -18.66 0.63
C ALA A 169 -16.77 -17.80 1.88
N GLU A 170 -16.48 -18.31 3.08
CA GLU A 170 -16.68 -17.57 4.33
C GLU A 170 -15.74 -16.37 4.45
N GLU A 171 -14.48 -16.48 4.00
CA GLU A 171 -13.52 -15.37 3.99
C GLU A 171 -13.92 -14.28 2.98
N VAL A 172 -14.49 -14.68 1.83
CA VAL A 172 -15.01 -13.73 0.84
C VAL A 172 -16.20 -12.97 1.41
N GLU A 173 -17.20 -13.68 1.94
CA GLU A 173 -18.39 -13.03 2.49
C GLU A 173 -18.08 -12.22 3.75
N ARG A 174 -17.05 -12.61 4.52
CA ARG A 174 -16.50 -11.80 5.61
C ARG A 174 -16.03 -10.44 5.11
N LEU A 175 -15.30 -10.37 4.00
CA LEU A 175 -14.86 -9.10 3.43
C LEU A 175 -16.01 -8.27 2.85
N VAL A 176 -17.07 -8.91 2.34
CA VAL A 176 -18.31 -8.23 1.93
C VAL A 176 -18.98 -7.57 3.14
N GLU A 177 -19.14 -8.30 4.24
CA GLU A 177 -19.70 -7.77 5.50
C GLU A 177 -18.83 -6.63 6.06
N GLU A 178 -17.51 -6.82 6.10
CA GLU A 178 -16.57 -5.81 6.60
C GLU A 178 -16.63 -4.51 5.80
N ALA A 179 -16.77 -4.58 4.46
CA ALA A 179 -16.83 -3.38 3.62
C ALA A 179 -18.09 -2.54 3.87
N ASP A 180 -19.24 -3.17 4.06
CA ASP A 180 -20.49 -2.49 4.36
C ASP A 180 -20.43 -1.84 5.77
N LEU A 181 -20.06 -2.64 6.77
CA LEU A 181 -19.93 -2.19 8.16
C LEU A 181 -18.88 -1.08 8.33
N TYR A 182 -17.73 -1.19 7.66
CA TYR A 182 -16.71 -0.14 7.71
C TYR A 182 -17.24 1.18 7.14
N ASN A 183 -17.97 1.12 6.02
CA ASN A 183 -18.53 2.30 5.40
C ASN A 183 -19.68 2.92 6.20
N SER A 184 -20.45 2.13 6.96
CA SER A 184 -21.54 2.65 7.80
C SER A 184 -21.08 3.13 9.18
N GLU A 185 -20.22 2.36 9.85
CA GLU A 185 -19.90 2.55 11.28
C GLU A 185 -18.52 3.15 11.57
N ALA A 186 -17.55 3.03 10.65
CA ALA A 186 -16.17 3.49 10.87
C ALA A 186 -15.83 4.75 10.06
N ALA A 187 -15.67 4.61 8.75
CA ALA A 187 -15.34 5.73 7.88
C ALA A 187 -15.92 5.53 6.47
N ARG A 188 -16.47 6.61 5.90
CA ARG A 188 -17.01 6.59 4.54
C ARG A 188 -15.91 6.28 3.52
N LEU A 189 -16.18 5.28 2.68
CA LEU A 189 -15.31 4.91 1.56
C LEU A 189 -15.49 5.92 0.42
N GLN A 190 -14.39 6.28 -0.25
CA GLN A 190 -14.43 7.07 -1.47
C GLN A 190 -15.10 6.33 -2.63
N TYR A 191 -15.05 5.00 -2.57
CA TYR A 191 -15.72 4.08 -3.48
C TYR A 191 -16.25 2.92 -2.66
N LEU A 192 -17.58 2.80 -2.58
CA LEU A 192 -18.24 1.63 -1.99
C LEU A 192 -18.47 0.63 -3.12
N PRO A 193 -17.71 -0.47 -3.20
CA PRO A 193 -17.91 -1.48 -4.22
C PRO A 193 -19.16 -2.29 -3.92
N SER A 194 -19.77 -2.85 -4.96
CA SER A 194 -20.84 -3.84 -4.81
C SER A 194 -20.31 -5.15 -4.24
N PRO A 195 -21.15 -5.97 -3.58
CA PRO A 195 -20.77 -7.30 -3.13
C PRO A 195 -20.18 -8.19 -4.24
N ALA A 196 -20.69 -8.06 -5.48
CA ALA A 196 -20.18 -8.81 -6.63
C ALA A 196 -18.74 -8.41 -7.02
N GLU A 197 -18.42 -7.11 -6.97
CA GLU A 197 -17.06 -6.63 -7.20
C GLU A 197 -16.10 -7.11 -6.11
N ILE A 198 -16.54 -7.11 -4.84
CA ILE A 198 -15.74 -7.60 -3.72
C ILE A 198 -15.44 -9.09 -3.90
N ARG A 199 -16.45 -9.91 -4.22
CA ARG A 199 -16.27 -11.34 -4.51
C ARG A 199 -15.28 -11.56 -5.63
N THR A 200 -15.48 -10.87 -6.76
CA THR A 200 -14.58 -10.95 -7.92
C THR A 200 -13.15 -10.61 -7.53
N ALA A 201 -12.95 -9.56 -6.73
CA ALA A 201 -11.62 -9.19 -6.28
C ALA A 201 -11.00 -10.22 -5.33
N CYS A 202 -11.75 -10.70 -4.34
CA CYS A 202 -11.24 -11.70 -3.39
C CYS A 202 -10.83 -13.00 -4.10
N GLU A 203 -11.62 -13.46 -5.06
CA GLU A 203 -11.37 -14.69 -5.81
C GLU A 203 -10.19 -14.59 -6.78
N ASN A 204 -9.81 -13.39 -7.21
CA ASN A 204 -8.77 -13.19 -8.23
C ASN A 204 -7.49 -12.53 -7.70
N ILE A 205 -7.49 -11.92 -6.50
CA ILE A 205 -6.26 -11.39 -5.90
C ILE A 205 -5.43 -12.56 -5.33
N PRO A 206 -4.20 -12.82 -5.82
CA PRO A 206 -3.44 -14.01 -5.47
C PRO A 206 -2.65 -13.89 -4.15
N VAL A 207 -2.92 -12.84 -3.36
CA VAL A 207 -2.33 -12.59 -2.04
C VAL A 207 -3.45 -12.26 -1.06
N GLU A 208 -3.31 -12.69 0.19
CA GLU A 208 -4.32 -12.38 1.20
C GLU A 208 -4.16 -10.91 1.64
N VAL A 209 -5.15 -10.08 1.31
CA VAL A 209 -5.27 -8.71 1.81
C VAL A 209 -5.99 -8.77 3.15
N THR A 210 -5.23 -8.74 4.25
CA THR A 210 -5.74 -8.87 5.62
C THR A 210 -5.21 -7.73 6.49
N GLY A 211 -5.36 -7.83 7.82
CA GLY A 211 -4.96 -6.79 8.76
C GLY A 211 -5.40 -7.11 10.18
N GLU A 212 -4.91 -6.30 11.12
CA GLU A 212 -5.40 -6.32 12.50
C GLU A 212 -6.78 -5.67 12.59
N GLY A 213 -7.49 -5.91 13.71
CA GLY A 213 -8.74 -5.23 14.02
C GLY A 213 -8.47 -3.76 14.30
N THR A 214 -8.87 -2.87 13.40
CA THR A 214 -8.63 -1.42 13.53
C THR A 214 -9.75 -0.71 14.28
N ASP A 215 -10.97 -1.25 14.22
CA ASP A 215 -12.16 -0.62 14.77
C ASP A 215 -12.81 -1.53 15.81
N ARG A 216 -13.46 -0.93 16.81
CA ARG A 216 -14.14 -1.67 17.90
C ARG A 216 -15.46 -2.33 17.46
N VAL A 217 -15.80 -2.23 16.18
CA VAL A 217 -16.99 -2.83 15.59
C VAL A 217 -16.66 -4.29 15.25
N GLU A 218 -17.52 -5.20 15.70
CA GLU A 218 -17.38 -6.63 15.41
C GLU A 218 -18.28 -7.06 14.26
N VAL A 219 -17.84 -8.08 13.53
CA VAL A 219 -18.69 -8.77 12.54
C VAL A 219 -19.68 -9.70 13.22
N SER A 220 -20.81 -9.90 12.55
CA SER A 220 -21.96 -10.64 13.03
C SER A 220 -22.00 -12.08 12.53
N GLY A 221 -21.77 -12.30 11.23
CA GLY A 221 -21.94 -13.61 10.59
C GLY A 221 -20.66 -14.45 10.60
N TYR A 222 -19.60 -13.93 9.98
CA TYR A 222 -18.41 -14.71 9.63
C TYR A 222 -17.31 -14.61 10.69
N ARG A 223 -17.62 -15.08 11.90
CA ARG A 223 -16.72 -15.03 13.07
C ARG A 223 -15.80 -16.25 13.16
N ASN A 224 -14.64 -16.06 13.80
CA ASN A 224 -13.66 -17.11 14.14
C ASN A 224 -13.18 -17.93 12.94
N LEU A 225 -12.96 -17.27 11.80
CA LEU A 225 -12.43 -17.95 10.62
C LEU A 225 -10.98 -18.39 10.88
N PRO A 226 -10.57 -19.60 10.45
CA PRO A 226 -9.26 -20.16 10.81
C PRO A 226 -8.05 -19.27 10.46
N ARG A 227 -8.16 -18.51 9.37
CA ARG A 227 -7.09 -17.64 8.86
C ARG A 227 -7.32 -16.16 9.18
N VAL A 228 -8.37 -15.79 9.92
CA VAL A 228 -8.64 -14.40 10.32
C VAL A 228 -8.60 -14.31 11.84
N GLU A 229 -7.54 -13.69 12.36
CA GLU A 229 -7.20 -13.70 13.79
C GLU A 229 -8.05 -12.76 14.64
N THR A 230 -9.02 -12.06 14.02
CA THR A 230 -9.89 -11.09 14.69
C THR A 230 -11.33 -11.19 14.20
N ASN A 231 -12.27 -10.84 15.08
CA ASN A 231 -13.68 -10.64 14.74
C ASN A 231 -14.03 -9.15 14.56
N GLN A 232 -13.04 -8.26 14.69
CA GLN A 232 -13.20 -6.83 14.45
C GLN A 232 -13.02 -6.48 12.98
N LEU A 233 -13.46 -5.29 12.60
CA LEU A 233 -13.23 -4.75 11.26
C LEU A 233 -11.73 -4.55 10.99
N ARG A 234 -11.28 -5.07 9.86
CA ARG A 234 -9.91 -4.89 9.33
C ARG A 234 -9.90 -3.71 8.35
N GLY A 235 -10.01 -2.50 8.88
CA GLY A 235 -10.16 -1.28 8.07
C GLY A 235 -9.04 -1.08 7.04
N GLY A 236 -7.80 -1.45 7.37
CA GLY A 236 -6.68 -1.42 6.41
C GLY A 236 -6.94 -2.32 5.18
N ALA A 237 -7.42 -3.54 5.40
CA ALA A 237 -7.76 -4.47 4.32
C ALA A 237 -8.91 -3.95 3.45
N VAL A 238 -9.98 -3.44 4.10
CA VAL A 238 -11.13 -2.86 3.41
C VAL A 238 -10.71 -1.67 2.53
N LEU A 239 -9.88 -0.76 3.06
CA LEU A 239 -9.38 0.40 2.32
C LEU A 239 -8.56 -0.01 1.10
N VAL A 240 -7.62 -0.96 1.26
CA VAL A 240 -6.78 -1.45 0.16
C VAL A 240 -7.61 -2.13 -0.93
N LEU A 241 -8.63 -2.89 -0.54
CA LEU A 241 -9.53 -3.53 -1.50
C LEU A 241 -10.40 -2.51 -2.24
N ALA A 242 -11.10 -1.67 -1.50
CA ALA A 242 -12.12 -0.76 -2.04
C ALA A 242 -11.52 0.50 -2.68
N GLU A 243 -10.75 1.28 -1.92
CA GLU A 243 -10.14 2.54 -2.38
C GLU A 243 -8.85 2.31 -3.18
N GLY A 244 -8.20 1.16 -2.99
CA GLY A 244 -7.06 0.71 -3.76
C GLY A 244 -7.48 -0.02 -5.03
N VAL A 245 -7.52 -1.34 -4.96
CA VAL A 245 -7.63 -2.23 -6.13
C VAL A 245 -8.86 -1.92 -6.97
N LEU A 246 -10.05 -1.85 -6.35
CA LEU A 246 -11.32 -1.68 -7.07
C LEU A 246 -11.50 -0.25 -7.61
N GLN A 247 -11.28 0.78 -6.78
CA GLN A 247 -11.39 2.17 -7.23
C GLN A 247 -10.36 2.49 -8.33
N LYS A 248 -9.14 1.97 -8.22
CA LYS A 248 -8.04 2.24 -9.17
C LYS A 248 -7.84 1.16 -10.23
N ALA A 249 -8.74 0.17 -10.35
CA ALA A 249 -8.64 -0.92 -11.33
C ALA A 249 -8.25 -0.46 -12.75
N PRO A 250 -8.83 0.61 -13.34
CA PRO A 250 -8.45 1.06 -14.68
C PRO A 250 -7.01 1.56 -14.80
N LYS A 251 -6.45 2.11 -13.72
CA LYS A 251 -5.06 2.58 -13.68
C LYS A 251 -4.12 1.39 -13.50
N ILE A 252 -4.47 0.44 -12.65
CA ILE A 252 -3.68 -0.76 -12.40
C ILE A 252 -3.64 -1.68 -13.62
N ALA A 253 -4.77 -1.86 -14.31
CA ALA A 253 -4.81 -2.62 -15.57
C ALA A 253 -3.79 -2.08 -16.59
N LYS A 254 -3.67 -0.74 -16.75
CA LYS A 254 -2.66 -0.14 -17.63
C LYS A 254 -1.23 -0.46 -17.19
N PHE A 255 -0.96 -0.53 -15.89
CA PHE A 255 0.36 -0.91 -15.37
C PHE A 255 0.65 -2.38 -15.62
N VAL A 256 -0.32 -3.26 -15.35
CA VAL A 256 -0.26 -4.69 -15.64
C VAL A 256 0.03 -4.93 -17.13
N ASP A 257 -0.68 -4.23 -18.01
CA ASP A 257 -0.47 -4.29 -19.47
C ASP A 257 0.93 -3.78 -19.85
N LYS A 258 1.36 -2.64 -19.31
CA LYS A 258 2.70 -2.08 -19.60
C LYS A 258 3.81 -3.03 -19.19
N LEU A 259 3.67 -3.67 -18.04
CA LEU A 259 4.69 -4.53 -17.43
C LEU A 259 4.52 -6.02 -17.79
N GLN A 260 3.49 -6.36 -18.57
CA GLN A 260 3.16 -7.73 -18.99
C GLN A 260 3.04 -8.70 -17.80
N ILE A 261 2.41 -8.23 -16.72
CA ILE A 261 2.17 -9.04 -15.52
C ILE A 261 0.95 -9.93 -15.78
N LYS A 262 1.10 -11.23 -15.54
CA LYS A 262 0.03 -12.23 -15.76
C LYS A 262 -0.83 -12.41 -14.52
N GLY A 263 -2.07 -12.86 -14.70
CA GLY A 263 -3.00 -13.18 -13.60
C GLY A 263 -3.83 -12.01 -13.10
N TRP A 264 -3.74 -10.86 -13.76
CA TRP A 264 -4.47 -9.63 -13.42
C TRP A 264 -5.41 -9.17 -14.54
N GLU A 265 -5.65 -10.02 -15.54
CA GLU A 265 -6.48 -9.74 -16.71
C GLU A 265 -7.95 -9.41 -16.32
N TRP A 266 -8.41 -10.00 -15.21
CA TRP A 266 -9.75 -9.79 -14.62
C TRP A 266 -10.05 -8.33 -14.24
N LEU A 267 -9.03 -7.50 -14.00
CA LEU A 267 -9.23 -6.06 -13.74
C LEU A 267 -9.91 -5.34 -14.91
N SER A 268 -9.76 -5.88 -16.12
CA SER A 268 -10.42 -5.36 -17.32
C SER A 268 -11.92 -5.65 -17.34
N ASP A 269 -12.39 -6.67 -16.61
CA ASP A 269 -13.80 -7.04 -16.55
C ASP A 269 -14.56 -6.15 -15.57
N ILE A 270 -13.93 -5.74 -14.45
CA ILE A 270 -14.48 -4.69 -13.56
C ILE A 270 -14.72 -3.38 -14.33
N LYS A 271 -13.90 -3.10 -15.35
CA LYS A 271 -14.06 -1.90 -16.19
C LYS A 271 -15.34 -1.95 -17.04
N LYS A 272 -15.82 -3.14 -17.42
CA LYS A 272 -17.00 -3.31 -18.30
C LYS A 272 -18.32 -3.18 -17.53
N ASP A 273 -18.34 -3.57 -16.26
CA ASP A 273 -19.51 -3.44 -15.39
C ASP A 273 -19.67 -2.02 -14.82
N LYS A 274 -18.68 -1.14 -15.00
CA LYS A 274 -18.93 0.29 -14.89
C LYS A 274 -19.84 0.67 -16.06
N PRO A 275 -21.09 1.11 -15.83
CA PRO A 275 -21.82 1.77 -16.90
C PRO A 275 -20.91 2.87 -17.41
N ALA A 276 -20.63 2.85 -18.72
CA ALA A 276 -19.98 3.96 -19.38
C ALA A 276 -20.68 5.21 -18.88
N GLY A 277 -19.98 6.02 -18.09
CA GLY A 277 -20.46 7.32 -17.70
C GLY A 277 -20.51 8.14 -18.96
N ASP A 278 -21.63 8.03 -19.68
CA ASP A 278 -22.17 8.94 -20.66
C ASP A 278 -21.13 9.75 -21.45
N ASP A 279 -20.28 9.07 -22.23
CA ASP A 279 -19.44 9.72 -23.24
C ASP A 279 -20.23 10.05 -24.53
N CYS A 280 -21.57 10.12 -24.44
CA CYS A 280 -22.45 10.48 -25.56
C CYS A 280 -23.70 11.26 -25.09
N LYS A 281 -23.51 12.44 -24.48
CA LYS A 281 -24.16 13.70 -24.88
C LYS A 281 -23.72 14.86 -23.98
N ASN A 282 -23.48 15.98 -24.64
CA ASN A 282 -22.99 17.24 -24.09
C ASN A 282 -24.08 17.96 -23.26
N GLU A 283 -24.52 17.37 -22.15
CA GLU A 283 -25.35 18.05 -21.15
C GLU A 283 -24.60 18.09 -19.82
N LYS A 284 -24.18 19.29 -19.41
CA LYS A 284 -23.59 19.55 -18.10
C LYS A 284 -24.62 19.22 -17.01
N LYS A 285 -24.66 17.97 -16.55
CA LYS A 285 -25.31 17.62 -15.28
C LYS A 285 -24.57 18.37 -14.18
N THR A 286 -25.23 19.38 -13.61
CA THR A 286 -24.70 20.14 -12.48
C THR A 286 -24.58 19.19 -11.28
N VAL A 287 -23.39 18.66 -11.04
CA VAL A 287 -23.12 17.79 -9.88
C VAL A 287 -22.98 18.68 -8.66
N HIS A 288 -24.05 18.82 -7.88
CA HIS A 288 -24.06 19.58 -6.63
C HIS A 288 -23.40 18.79 -5.49
N LYS A 289 -22.12 18.42 -5.65
CA LYS A 289 -21.36 17.71 -4.60
C LYS A 289 -21.17 18.58 -3.36
N TYR A 290 -20.98 19.89 -3.56
CA TYR A 290 -20.72 20.87 -2.51
C TYR A 290 -21.96 21.30 -1.69
N ILE A 291 -23.18 20.94 -2.12
CA ILE A 291 -24.42 21.31 -1.41
C ILE A 291 -24.81 20.25 -0.37
N ARG A 292 -24.27 19.02 -0.48
CA ARG A 292 -24.65 17.92 0.42
C ARG A 292 -24.12 18.08 1.85
N ASP A 293 -23.01 18.80 2.01
CA ASP A 293 -22.31 18.96 3.29
C ASP A 293 -22.43 20.40 3.83
N VAL A 294 -23.59 21.04 3.70
CA VAL A 294 -23.86 22.31 4.37
C VAL A 294 -24.19 22.02 5.83
N ILE A 295 -23.22 22.27 6.71
CA ILE A 295 -23.41 22.24 8.16
C ILE A 295 -24.20 23.50 8.54
N ALA A 296 -25.27 23.32 9.32
CA ALA A 296 -26.15 24.40 9.79
C ALA A 296 -25.51 25.27 10.87
#